data_AF-A0A1H0KAC1-F1
#
_entry.id   AF-A0A1H0KAC1-F1
#
_cell.length_a   1.000
_cell.length_b   1.000
_cell.length_c   1.000
_cell.angle_alpha   90.00
_cell.angle_beta   90.00
_cell.angle_gamma   90.00
#
_symmetry.space_group_name_H-M   'P 1'
#
loop_
_entity.id
_entity.type
_entity.pdbx_description
1 polymer ?
#
loop_
_entity_poly.entity_id
_entity_poly.type
_entity_poly.pdbx_seq_one_letter_code
_entity_poly.pdbx_strand_id
1 'polypeptide(L)'
;MSDVDDCTKDMAAVKTAEGNIRSAVAKVNQMMTGTWVGSAADKWGTDFHGRMSRLTKLLDQFTAEEQRLIAKARKADKTPKGAS
;
A
#
# COMPACT_ATOMS: atom_id res chain seq x y z
N MET A 1 13.44 -23.15 -2.23
CA MET A 1 12.85 -21.88 -1.79
C MET A 1 11.48 -22.23 -1.24
N SER A 2 11.14 -21.82 -0.02
CA SER A 2 9.84 -22.15 0.58
C SER A 2 8.76 -21.19 0.09
N ASP A 3 7.49 -21.60 0.13
CA ASP A 3 6.35 -20.72 -0.21
C ASP A 3 6.35 -19.44 0.66
N VAL A 4 6.90 -19.51 1.88
CA VAL A 4 7.11 -18.36 2.77
C VAL A 4 8.18 -17.40 2.24
N ASP A 5 9.27 -17.90 1.65
CA ASP A 5 10.33 -17.06 1.08
C ASP A 5 9.82 -16.29 -0.14
N ASP A 6 9.08 -16.97 -1.02
CA ASP A 6 8.48 -16.36 -2.22
C ASP A 6 7.42 -15.33 -1.83
N CYS A 7 6.54 -15.66 -0.88
CA CYS A 7 5.57 -14.71 -0.33
C CYS A 7 6.25 -13.48 0.30
N THR A 8 7.34 -13.67 1.04
CA THR A 8 8.07 -12.55 1.67
C THR A 8 8.71 -11.64 0.62
N LYS A 9 9.27 -12.24 -0.44
CA LYS A 9 9.89 -11.50 -1.54
C LYS A 9 8.86 -10.68 -2.32
N ASP A 10 7.72 -11.27 -2.67
CA ASP A 10 6.66 -10.59 -3.40
C ASP A 10 6.09 -9.42 -2.58
N MET A 11 5.89 -9.63 -1.28
CA MET A 11 5.40 -8.58 -0.39
C MET A 11 6.40 -7.45 -0.17
N ALA A 12 7.71 -7.73 -0.18
CA ALA A 12 8.74 -6.70 -0.17
C ALA A 12 8.67 -5.80 -1.44
N ALA A 13 8.36 -6.38 -2.60
CA ALA A 13 8.15 -5.62 -3.83
C ALA A 13 6.89 -4.74 -3.74
N VAL A 14 5.79 -5.26 -3.19
CA VAL A 14 4.56 -4.48 -2.94
C VAL A 14 4.84 -3.30 -2.01
N LYS A 15 5.54 -3.52 -0.89
CA LYS A 15 5.92 -2.47 0.06
C LYS A 15 6.79 -1.39 -0.57
N THR A 16 7.69 -1.77 -1.48
CA THR A 16 8.50 -0.82 -2.25
C THR A 16 7.63 0.04 -3.17
N ALA A 17 6.69 -0.57 -3.90
CA ALA A 17 5.76 0.14 -4.76
C ALA A 17 4.84 1.08 -3.97
N GLU A 18 4.36 0.65 -2.80
CA GLU A 18 3.60 1.47 -1.87
C GLU A 18 4.39 2.72 -1.45
N GLY A 19 5.64 2.55 -1.03
CA GLY A 19 6.53 3.65 -0.65
C GLY A 19 6.69 4.66 -1.78
N ASN A 20 6.91 4.18 -3.01
CA ASN A 20 7.03 5.04 -4.20
C ASN A 20 5.76 5.86 -4.46
N ILE A 21 4.58 5.25 -4.32
CA ILE A 21 3.29 5.95 -4.48
C ILE A 21 3.15 7.02 -3.40
N ARG A 22 3.42 6.71 -2.13
CA ARG A 22 3.36 7.69 -1.03
C ARG A 22 4.30 8.86 -1.26
N SER A 23 5.53 8.60 -1.71
CA SER A 23 6.49 9.65 -2.06
C SER A 23 6.03 10.52 -3.23
N ALA A 24 5.43 9.92 -4.27
CA ALA A 24 4.88 10.68 -5.40
C ALA A 24 3.74 11.60 -4.96
N VAL A 25 2.82 11.11 -4.11
CA VAL A 25 1.74 11.92 -3.53
C VAL A 25 2.27 13.08 -2.70
N ALA A 26 3.30 12.84 -1.88
CA ALA A 26 3.93 13.90 -1.09
C ALA A 26 4.55 15.00 -1.97
N LYS A 27 5.17 14.63 -3.10
CA LYS A 27 5.70 15.60 -4.07
C LYS A 27 4.60 16.43 -4.72
N VAL A 28 3.49 15.81 -5.11
CA VAL A 28 2.34 16.55 -5.67
C VAL A 28 1.81 17.54 -4.64
N ASN A 29 1.68 17.15 -3.37
CA ASN A 29 1.27 18.05 -2.29
C ASN A 29 2.20 19.28 -2.16
N GLN A 30 3.52 19.07 -2.23
CA GLN A 30 4.49 20.17 -2.16
C GLN A 30 4.40 21.11 -3.37
N MET A 31 4.07 20.60 -4.56
CA MET A 31 3.88 21.46 -5.74
C MET A 31 2.62 22.35 -5.64
N MET A 32 1.66 21.97 -4.81
CA MET A 32 0.40 22.71 -4.68
C MET A 32 0.51 23.94 -3.78
N THR A 33 1.55 24.11 -2.98
CA THR A 33 1.68 25.21 -1.99
C THR A 33 2.02 26.58 -2.59
N GLY A 34 1.59 26.88 -3.82
CA GLY A 34 1.83 28.19 -4.43
C GLY A 34 1.08 28.49 -5.73
N THR A 35 0.16 27.65 -6.18
CA THR A 35 -0.28 27.69 -7.59
C THR A 35 -1.64 28.33 -7.86
N TRP A 36 -2.46 28.63 -6.85
CA TRP A 36 -3.78 29.23 -7.08
C TRP A 36 -4.46 29.63 -5.76
N VAL A 37 -5.24 30.72 -5.76
CA VAL A 37 -6.01 31.19 -4.59
C VAL A 37 -7.46 31.46 -4.99
N GLY A 38 -8.39 31.14 -4.09
CA GLY A 38 -9.84 31.35 -4.27
C GLY A 38 -10.66 30.06 -4.04
N SER A 39 -11.98 30.20 -3.98
CA SER A 39 -12.90 29.10 -3.61
C SER A 39 -12.79 27.85 -4.51
N ALA A 40 -12.44 28.03 -5.79
CA ALA A 40 -12.20 26.92 -6.71
C ALA A 40 -10.91 26.16 -6.36
N ALA A 41 -9.86 26.87 -5.94
CA ALA A 41 -8.62 26.26 -5.45
C ALA A 41 -8.87 25.49 -4.15
N ASP A 42 -9.63 26.06 -3.22
CA ASP A 42 -9.99 25.42 -1.94
C ASP A 42 -10.79 24.13 -2.17
N LYS A 43 -11.77 24.17 -3.08
CA LYS A 43 -12.58 23.01 -3.46
C LYS A 43 -11.70 21.92 -4.07
N TRP A 44 -10.86 22.28 -5.05
CA TRP A 44 -9.94 21.33 -5.66
C TRP A 44 -8.99 20.72 -4.62
N GLY A 45 -8.46 21.52 -3.69
CA GLY A 45 -7.55 21.06 -2.63
C GLY A 45 -8.22 20.10 -1.66
N THR A 46 -9.48 20.36 -1.32
CA THR A 46 -10.32 19.45 -0.52
C THR A 46 -10.55 18.13 -1.25
N ASP A 47 -10.94 18.18 -2.52
CA ASP A 47 -11.19 17.00 -3.35
C ASP A 47 -9.90 16.18 -3.57
N PHE A 48 -8.76 16.86 -3.73
CA PHE A 48 -7.44 16.24 -3.84
C PHE A 48 -7.08 15.49 -2.54
N HIS A 49 -7.16 16.15 -1.38
CA HIS A 49 -6.91 15.51 -0.09
C HIS A 49 -7.84 14.32 0.16
N GLY A 50 -9.12 14.44 -0.21
CA GLY A 50 -10.08 13.35 -0.10
C GLY A 50 -9.69 12.12 -0.95
N ARG A 51 -9.25 12.34 -2.20
CA ARG A 51 -8.75 11.26 -3.07
C ARG A 51 -7.47 10.62 -2.50
N MET A 52 -6.53 11.43 -2.03
CA MET A 52 -5.28 10.92 -1.46
C MET A 52 -5.51 10.13 -0.16
N SER A 53 -6.41 10.59 0.70
CA SER A 53 -6.79 9.85 1.92
C SER A 53 -7.36 8.46 1.60
N ARG A 54 -8.21 8.35 0.56
CA ARG A 54 -8.75 7.06 0.10
C ARG A 54 -7.67 6.15 -0.45
N LEU A 55 -6.74 6.69 -1.23
CA LEU A 55 -5.59 5.94 -1.74
C LEU A 55 -4.71 5.42 -0.60
N THR A 56 -4.39 6.26 0.39
CA THR A 56 -3.63 5.83 1.57
C THR A 56 -4.31 4.70 2.32
N LYS A 57 -5.63 4.78 2.53
CA LYS A 57 -6.40 3.70 3.17
C LYS A 57 -6.35 2.39 2.39
N LEU A 58 -6.39 2.45 1.05
CA LEU A 58 -6.24 1.25 0.21
C LEU A 58 -4.84 0.64 0.41
N LEU A 59 -3.80 1.47 0.39
CA LEU A 59 -2.42 1.01 0.59
C LEU A 59 -2.21 0.37 1.96
N ASP A 60 -2.81 0.91 3.02
CA ASP A 60 -2.72 0.35 4.38
C ASP A 60 -3.25 -1.10 4.46
N GLN A 61 -4.19 -1.48 3.56
CA GLN A 61 -4.73 -2.84 3.50
C GLN A 61 -3.70 -3.87 3.01
N PHE A 62 -2.70 -3.46 2.24
CA PHE A 62 -1.67 -4.38 1.74
C PHE A 62 -0.80 -4.93 2.88
N THR A 63 -0.50 -4.13 3.90
CA THR A 63 0.23 -4.62 5.09
C THR A 63 -0.60 -5.64 5.88
N ALA A 64 -1.91 -5.41 6.01
CA ALA A 64 -2.79 -6.36 6.70
C ALA A 64 -2.91 -7.68 5.91
N GLU A 65 -3.02 -7.59 4.58
CA GLU A 65 -3.10 -8.78 3.72
C GLU A 65 -1.75 -9.52 3.67
N GLU A 66 -0.61 -8.82 3.69
CA GLU A 66 0.74 -9.40 3.85
C GLU A 66 0.81 -10.35 5.03
N GLN A 67 0.44 -9.85 6.22
CA GLN A 67 0.49 -10.63 7.45
C GLN A 67 -0.43 -11.85 7.38
N ARG A 68 -1.60 -11.70 6.75
CA ARG A 68 -2.55 -12.78 6.54
C ARG A 68 -2.00 -13.86 5.62
N LEU A 69 -1.37 -13.47 4.50
CA LEU A 69 -0.79 -14.38 3.51
C LEU A 69 0.42 -15.12 4.08
N ILE A 70 1.34 -14.44 4.78
CA ILE A 70 2.49 -15.07 5.45
C ILE A 70 2.01 -16.07 6.51
N ALA A 71 0.99 -15.71 7.31
CA ALA A 71 0.42 -16.61 8.30
C ALA A 71 -0.21 -17.86 7.66
N LYS A 72 -0.86 -17.71 6.49
CA LYS A 72 -1.41 -18.82 5.72
C LYS A 72 -0.31 -19.73 5.17
N ALA A 73 0.73 -19.16 4.55
CA ALA A 73 1.87 -19.91 4.02
C ALA A 73 2.57 -20.71 5.12
N ARG A 74 2.83 -20.09 6.28
CA ARG A 74 3.43 -20.78 7.45
C ARG A 74 2.59 -21.94 7.99
N LYS A 75 1.26 -21.89 7.87
CA LYS A 75 0.38 -23.01 8.26
C LYS A 75 0.41 -24.13 7.23
N ALA A 76 0.47 -23.79 5.94
CA ALA A 76 0.60 -24.76 4.86
C ALA A 76 1.91 -25.56 4.97
N ASP A 77 3.04 -24.88 5.25
CA ASP A 77 4.34 -25.52 5.43
C ASP A 77 4.42 -26.46 6.65
N LYS A 78 3.60 -26.22 7.68
CA LYS A 78 3.53 -27.05 8.90
C LYS A 78 2.62 -28.27 8.77
N THR A 79 1.84 -28.36 7.69
CA THR A 79 0.96 -29.49 7.44
C THR A 79 1.68 -30.46 6.50
N PRO A 80 2.08 -31.67 6.93
CA PRO A 80 2.76 -32.60 6.04
C PRO A 80 1.86 -32.92 4.85
N LYS A 81 2.35 -32.68 3.62
CA LYS A 81 1.78 -33.20 2.38
C LYS A 81 1.89 -34.73 2.42
N GLY A 82 0.93 -35.41 3.05
CA GLY A 82 0.96 -36.87 3.15
C GLY A 82 0.07 -37.54 4.19
N ALA A 83 -0.93 -36.87 4.76
CA ALA A 83 -1.97 -37.55 5.54
C ALA A 83 -3.22 -37.73 4.67
N SER A 84 -3.23 -38.78 3.85
CA SER A 84 -4.42 -39.34 3.20
C SER A 84 -4.33 -40.85 3.27
#